data_AF-A0A0F8KS08-F1
#
_entry.id   AF-A0A0F8KS08-F1
#
_cell.length_a   1.000
_cell.length_b   1.000
_cell.length_c   1.000
_cell.angle_alpha   90.00
_cell.angle_beta   90.00
_cell.angle_gamma   90.00
#
_symmetry.space_group_name_H-M   'P 1'
#
loop_
_entity.id
_entity.type
_entity.pdbx_description
1 polymer ?
#
loop_
_entity_poly.entity_id
_entity_poly.type
_entity_poly.pdbx_seq_one_letter_code
_entity_poly.pdbx_strand_id
1 'polypeptide(L)'
;MTVEFGLDTILHQRIIDKCMSVYRDGHFHLAAFESMKQVELALKEKSGTNDKLFGTRLVDTLLGSGKSIKLTVPLGDELQEQAKSLFKGAFSYYRNYTAHDGSKIDEVICIRIMVLASELLDLIAASSISFEEIGGAKGLIERGIFDKESQISDLLSFLSSQVCPGCFDGLFEDLCERGYTDHQYQSVFDLGLIEYKQEIRDYSLPGEPADLDTFGWFELTPLGQTVLNKNQNI
;
A
#
# COMPACT_ATOMS: atom_id res chain seq x y z
N MET A 1 -7.00 35.26 -4.91
CA MET A 1 -5.87 34.73 -4.11
C MET A 1 -5.22 33.67 -5.00
N THR A 2 -4.02 33.95 -5.51
CA THR A 2 -3.28 33.00 -6.35
C THR A 2 -2.36 32.23 -5.42
N VAL A 3 -2.45 30.90 -5.42
CA VAL A 3 -1.53 30.05 -4.66
C VAL A 3 -0.42 29.63 -5.62
N GLU A 4 0.82 30.03 -5.33
CA GLU A 4 2.00 29.59 -6.07
C GLU A 4 2.57 28.34 -5.40
N PHE A 5 2.53 27.22 -6.11
CA PHE A 5 3.22 26.00 -5.71
C PHE A 5 4.47 25.82 -6.57
N GLY A 6 5.60 25.53 -5.92
CA GLY A 6 6.81 25.13 -6.61
C GLY A 6 6.70 23.69 -7.11
N LEU A 7 7.35 23.37 -8.24
CA LEU A 7 7.39 21.98 -8.74
C LEU A 7 8.05 21.04 -7.72
N ASP A 8 8.99 21.54 -6.95
CA ASP A 8 9.64 20.86 -5.83
C ASP A 8 8.68 20.51 -4.67
N THR A 9 7.55 21.20 -4.55
CA THR A 9 6.54 20.92 -3.51
C THR A 9 5.47 19.91 -3.92
N ILE A 10 5.27 19.69 -5.22
CA ILE A 10 4.19 18.83 -5.75
C ILE A 10 4.70 17.54 -6.39
N LEU A 11 5.99 17.47 -6.69
CA LEU A 11 6.59 16.31 -7.35
C LEU A 11 7.22 15.39 -6.31
N HIS A 12 7.04 14.10 -6.52
CA HIS A 12 7.72 13.07 -5.74
C HIS A 12 9.24 13.23 -5.91
N GLN A 13 10.01 13.08 -4.81
CA GLN A 13 11.47 13.31 -4.80
C GLN A 13 12.21 12.56 -5.93
N ARG A 14 11.83 11.30 -6.17
CA ARG A 14 12.34 10.49 -7.30
C ARG A 14 12.17 11.16 -8.68
N ILE A 15 11.07 11.86 -8.92
CA ILE A 15 10.83 12.61 -10.16
C ILE A 15 11.72 13.85 -10.20
N ILE A 16 11.85 14.55 -9.07
CA ILE A 16 12.77 15.69 -8.94
C ILE A 16 14.18 15.29 -9.35
N ASP A 17 14.69 14.21 -8.76
CA ASP A 17 16.07 13.75 -8.95
C ASP A 17 16.35 13.26 -10.37
N LYS A 18 15.36 12.63 -11.03
CA LYS A 18 15.56 11.96 -12.33
C LYS A 18 15.12 12.78 -13.53
N CYS A 19 14.17 13.71 -13.36
CA CYS A 19 13.51 14.37 -14.49
C CYS A 19 13.78 15.87 -14.55
N MET A 20 14.08 16.54 -13.43
CA MET A 20 14.11 18.01 -13.41
C MET A 20 15.22 18.64 -14.24
N SER A 21 16.39 18.00 -14.36
CA SER A 21 17.43 18.48 -15.28
C SER A 21 16.91 18.51 -16.71
N VAL A 22 16.35 17.38 -17.17
CA VAL A 22 15.83 17.20 -18.54
C VAL A 22 14.66 18.17 -18.81
N TYR A 23 13.79 18.38 -17.82
CA TYR A 23 12.70 19.35 -17.90
C TYR A 23 13.22 20.79 -18.04
N ARG A 24 14.19 21.20 -17.21
CA ARG A 24 14.77 22.57 -17.24
C ARG A 24 15.52 22.86 -18.55
N ASP A 25 16.05 21.82 -19.18
CA ASP A 25 16.71 21.91 -20.49
C ASP A 25 15.70 22.00 -21.66
N GLY A 26 14.38 22.02 -21.38
CA GLY A 26 13.32 22.12 -22.38
C GLY A 26 12.99 20.80 -23.09
N HIS A 27 13.55 19.68 -22.64
CA HIS A 27 13.31 18.36 -23.21
C HIS A 27 12.07 17.69 -22.60
N PHE A 28 10.92 18.35 -22.76
CA PHE A 28 9.66 17.97 -22.10
C PHE A 28 9.20 16.54 -22.38
N HIS A 29 9.24 16.09 -23.63
CA HIS A 29 8.85 14.71 -23.96
C HIS A 29 9.75 13.65 -23.27
N LEU A 30 11.06 13.93 -23.13
CA LEU A 30 11.99 13.03 -22.45
C LEU A 30 11.77 13.03 -20.94
N ALA A 31 11.49 14.20 -20.35
CA ALA A 31 11.16 14.29 -18.93
C ALA A 31 9.85 13.56 -18.60
N ALA A 32 8.83 13.68 -19.46
CA ALA A 32 7.56 12.94 -19.32
C ALA A 32 7.72 11.43 -19.54
N PHE A 33 8.59 11.00 -20.45
CA PHE A 33 8.91 9.58 -20.63
C PHE A 33 9.64 9.02 -19.41
N GLU A 34 10.68 9.71 -18.94
CA GLU A 34 11.49 9.27 -17.81
C GLU A 34 10.66 9.22 -16.52
N SER A 35 9.72 10.15 -16.31
CA SER A 35 8.84 10.11 -15.13
C SER A 35 7.96 8.86 -15.09
N MET A 36 7.30 8.51 -16.21
CA MET A 36 6.50 7.28 -16.29
C MET A 36 7.34 6.01 -16.20
N LYS A 37 8.59 6.05 -16.69
CA LYS A 37 9.55 4.96 -16.52
C LYS A 37 9.97 4.79 -15.06
N GLN A 38 10.10 5.86 -14.28
CA GLN A 38 10.37 5.77 -12.85
C GLN A 38 9.23 5.08 -12.08
N VAL A 39 7.96 5.29 -12.48
CA VAL A 39 6.82 4.54 -11.94
C VAL A 39 6.96 3.04 -12.22
N GLU A 40 7.33 2.66 -13.44
CA GLU A 40 7.54 1.25 -13.81
C GLU A 40 8.68 0.60 -13.02
N LEU A 41 9.79 1.33 -12.82
CA LEU A 41 10.91 0.86 -12.02
C LEU A 41 10.52 0.69 -10.55
N ALA A 42 9.79 1.65 -9.98
CA ALA A 42 9.29 1.56 -8.61
C ALA A 42 8.39 0.33 -8.40
N LEU A 43 7.50 0.01 -9.35
CA LEU A 43 6.68 -1.21 -9.31
C LEU A 43 7.55 -2.49 -9.27
N LYS A 44 8.61 -2.55 -10.09
CA LYS A 44 9.52 -3.70 -10.14
C LYS A 44 10.33 -3.84 -8.85
N GLU A 45 10.88 -2.72 -8.38
CA GLU A 45 11.66 -2.67 -7.13
C GLU A 45 10.81 -3.09 -5.94
N LYS A 46 9.59 -2.55 -5.80
CA LYS A 46 8.68 -2.86 -4.69
C LYS A 46 8.24 -4.32 -4.71
N SER A 47 7.91 -4.86 -5.89
CA SER A 47 7.48 -6.26 -6.02
C SER A 47 8.62 -7.29 -6.01
N GLY A 48 9.87 -6.85 -6.06
CA GLY A 48 11.05 -7.74 -6.15
C GLY A 48 11.08 -8.59 -7.42
N THR A 49 10.28 -8.26 -8.44
CA THR A 49 10.25 -9.06 -9.68
C THR A 49 11.41 -8.70 -10.60
N ASN A 50 12.16 -9.73 -11.02
CA ASN A 50 13.16 -9.64 -12.08
C ASN A 50 12.57 -9.96 -13.46
N ASP A 51 11.25 -10.11 -13.56
CA ASP A 51 10.61 -10.43 -14.82
C ASP A 51 10.82 -9.34 -15.87
N LYS A 52 10.95 -9.79 -17.13
CA LYS A 52 10.96 -8.92 -18.32
C LYS A 52 9.55 -8.41 -18.66
N LEU A 53 8.73 -8.12 -17.65
CA LEU A 53 7.40 -7.52 -17.81
C LEU A 53 7.51 -6.00 -17.86
N PHE A 54 6.68 -5.39 -18.72
CA PHE A 54 6.67 -3.96 -18.97
C PHE A 54 5.25 -3.49 -19.23
N GLY A 55 5.00 -2.20 -19.04
CA GLY A 55 3.72 -1.61 -19.42
C GLY A 55 2.54 -2.17 -18.65
N THR A 56 1.40 -2.29 -19.33
CA THR A 56 0.15 -2.82 -18.76
C THR A 56 0.25 -4.26 -18.28
N ARG A 57 1.12 -5.08 -18.89
CA ARG A 57 1.33 -6.47 -18.46
C ARG A 57 1.95 -6.54 -17.07
N LEU A 58 2.90 -5.65 -16.78
CA LEU A 58 3.47 -5.53 -15.43
C LEU A 58 2.37 -5.17 -14.43
N VAL A 59 1.54 -4.19 -14.75
CA VAL A 59 0.42 -3.76 -13.89
C VAL A 59 -0.56 -4.90 -13.65
N ASP A 60 -0.97 -5.63 -14.69
CA ASP A 60 -1.89 -6.77 -14.58
C ASP A 60 -1.32 -7.88 -13.67
N THR A 61 -0.01 -8.13 -13.74
CA THR A 61 0.65 -9.10 -12.88
C THR A 61 0.74 -8.64 -11.43
N LEU A 62 1.08 -7.37 -11.18
CA LEU A 62 1.36 -6.89 -9.82
C LEU A 62 0.10 -6.49 -9.05
N LEU A 63 -0.88 -5.89 -9.72
CA LEU A 63 -2.10 -5.32 -9.14
C LEU A 63 -3.36 -6.09 -9.57
N GLY A 64 -3.23 -7.32 -10.08
CA GLY A 64 -4.33 -8.13 -10.63
C GLY A 64 -5.40 -8.55 -9.62
N SER A 65 -6.18 -9.59 -9.97
CA SER A 65 -7.11 -10.27 -9.06
C SER A 65 -6.72 -11.73 -8.87
N GLY A 66 -6.75 -12.22 -7.64
CA GLY A 66 -6.52 -13.63 -7.29
C GLY A 66 -5.18 -13.91 -6.59
N LYS A 67 -4.75 -15.18 -6.60
CA LYS A 67 -3.57 -15.67 -5.83
C LYS A 67 -2.21 -15.11 -6.25
N SER A 68 -2.16 -14.30 -7.31
CA SER A 68 -0.93 -13.74 -7.88
C SER A 68 -0.80 -12.22 -7.69
N ILE A 69 -1.66 -11.61 -6.87
CA ILE A 69 -1.52 -10.19 -6.52
C ILE A 69 -0.24 -10.03 -5.72
N LYS A 70 0.65 -9.17 -6.21
CA LYS A 70 1.91 -8.86 -5.51
C LYS A 70 1.80 -7.61 -4.66
N LEU A 71 1.01 -6.64 -5.11
CA LEU A 71 0.86 -5.35 -4.44
C LEU A 71 -0.61 -5.08 -4.14
N THR A 72 -0.88 -4.70 -2.89
CA THR A 72 -2.19 -4.28 -2.38
C THR A 72 -2.19 -2.78 -2.18
N VAL A 73 -3.22 -2.11 -2.68
CA VAL A 73 -3.28 -0.63 -2.69
C VAL A 73 -3.80 -0.06 -1.37
N PRO A 74 -3.35 1.15 -0.98
CA PRO A 74 -3.57 1.66 0.38
C PRO A 74 -4.99 2.17 0.67
N LEU A 75 -5.84 2.33 -0.35
CA LEU A 75 -7.15 2.98 -0.21
C LEU A 75 -8.31 1.99 0.00
N GLY A 76 -8.01 0.73 0.29
CA GLY A 76 -9.00 -0.33 0.54
C GLY A 76 -9.01 -1.41 -0.56
N ASP A 77 -9.22 -2.65 -0.13
CA ASP A 77 -9.22 -3.83 -1.00
C ASP A 77 -10.30 -3.77 -2.08
N GLU A 78 -11.45 -3.15 -1.78
CA GLU A 78 -12.55 -2.95 -2.71
C GLU A 78 -12.20 -2.03 -3.89
N LEU A 79 -11.14 -1.20 -3.74
CA LEU A 79 -10.64 -0.30 -4.77
C LEU A 79 -9.46 -0.88 -5.57
N GLN A 80 -9.04 -2.12 -5.31
CA GLN A 80 -7.90 -2.75 -5.96
C GLN A 80 -8.02 -2.77 -7.50
N GLU A 81 -9.19 -3.15 -8.04
CA GLU A 81 -9.40 -3.19 -9.50
C GLU A 81 -9.48 -1.78 -10.12
N GLN A 82 -9.97 -0.79 -9.37
CA GLN A 82 -10.00 0.61 -9.78
C GLN A 82 -8.59 1.20 -9.81
N ALA A 83 -7.78 0.90 -8.78
CA ALA A 83 -6.38 1.32 -8.75
C ALA A 83 -5.58 0.67 -9.88
N LYS A 84 -5.72 -0.64 -10.08
CA LYS A 84 -5.17 -1.32 -11.26
C LYS A 84 -5.61 -0.65 -12.57
N SER A 85 -6.89 -0.29 -12.70
CA SER A 85 -7.40 0.41 -13.88
C SER A 85 -6.77 1.79 -14.06
N LEU A 86 -6.54 2.54 -12.99
CA LEU A 86 -5.80 3.80 -12.99
C LEU A 86 -4.37 3.60 -13.52
N PHE A 87 -3.62 2.66 -12.96
CA PHE A 87 -2.26 2.33 -13.43
C PHE A 87 -2.27 1.90 -14.90
N LYS A 88 -3.18 1.00 -15.30
CA LYS A 88 -3.28 0.56 -16.71
C LYS A 88 -3.60 1.70 -17.65
N GLY A 89 -4.53 2.59 -17.27
CA GLY A 89 -4.90 3.76 -18.04
C GLY A 89 -3.72 4.70 -18.23
N ALA A 90 -3.03 5.04 -17.13
CA ALA A 90 -1.86 5.91 -17.16
C ALA A 90 -0.73 5.33 -18.02
N PHE A 91 -0.45 4.03 -17.92
CA PHE A 91 0.56 3.37 -18.74
C PHE A 91 0.15 3.28 -20.21
N SER A 92 -1.09 2.89 -20.48
CA SER A 92 -1.61 2.75 -21.85
C SER A 92 -1.60 4.08 -22.59
N TYR A 93 -1.94 5.16 -21.89
CA TYR A 93 -2.04 6.49 -22.47
C TYR A 93 -0.70 7.22 -22.45
N TYR A 94 -0.16 7.54 -21.27
CA TYR A 94 1.02 8.41 -21.17
C TYR A 94 2.33 7.66 -21.41
N ARG A 95 2.58 6.53 -20.74
CA ARG A 95 3.85 5.80 -20.90
C ARG A 95 4.04 5.33 -22.34
N ASN A 96 3.02 4.76 -22.96
CA ASN A 96 3.15 4.31 -24.35
C ASN A 96 3.27 5.48 -25.33
N TYR A 97 2.50 6.57 -25.13
CA TYR A 97 2.60 7.73 -26.01
C TYR A 97 3.98 8.38 -25.94
N THR A 98 4.50 8.61 -24.72
CA THR A 98 5.84 9.16 -24.48
C THR A 98 6.96 8.26 -25.03
N ALA A 99 6.77 6.94 -25.03
CA ALA A 99 7.75 5.99 -25.56
C ALA A 99 7.81 5.91 -27.08
N HIS A 100 6.71 6.18 -27.78
CA HIS A 100 6.58 5.96 -29.23
C HIS A 100 6.53 7.22 -30.08
N ASP A 101 5.86 8.28 -29.61
CA ASP A 101 5.66 9.52 -30.36
C ASP A 101 6.13 10.71 -29.51
N GLY A 102 5.40 11.03 -28.43
CA GLY A 102 5.71 12.13 -27.52
C GLY A 102 5.74 13.53 -28.16
N SER A 103 5.51 13.68 -29.47
CA SER A 103 5.71 14.93 -30.21
C SER A 103 4.80 16.07 -29.78
N LYS A 104 3.64 15.76 -29.19
CA LYS A 104 2.67 16.77 -28.71
C LYS A 104 2.88 17.18 -27.26
N ILE A 105 3.94 16.70 -26.61
CA ILE A 105 4.21 17.01 -25.20
C ILE A 105 4.91 18.36 -25.12
N ASP A 106 4.13 19.38 -24.80
CA ASP A 106 4.62 20.68 -24.39
C ASP A 106 4.96 20.69 -22.88
N GLU A 107 5.43 21.84 -22.40
CA GLU A 107 5.79 22.05 -21.00
C GLU A 107 4.64 21.70 -20.04
N VAL A 108 3.43 22.16 -20.34
CA VAL A 108 2.26 22.00 -19.47
C VAL A 108 1.84 20.53 -19.41
N ILE A 109 1.83 19.84 -20.54
CA ILE A 109 1.54 18.40 -20.60
C ILE A 109 2.62 17.62 -19.84
N CYS A 110 3.90 18.00 -19.99
CA CYS A 110 4.98 17.38 -19.25
C CYS A 110 4.79 17.49 -17.73
N ILE A 111 4.49 18.68 -17.21
CA ILE A 111 4.22 18.89 -15.79
C ILE A 111 3.08 17.99 -15.33
N ARG A 112 1.96 17.93 -16.08
CA ARG A 112 0.81 17.08 -15.74
C ARG A 112 1.18 15.60 -15.66
N ILE A 113 2.01 15.12 -16.59
CA ILE A 113 2.50 13.73 -16.58
C ILE A 113 3.41 13.50 -15.38
N MET A 114 4.30 14.45 -15.06
CA MET A 114 5.18 14.35 -13.89
C MET A 114 4.42 14.35 -12.56
N VAL A 115 3.36 15.15 -12.45
CA VAL A 115 2.45 15.15 -11.28
C VAL A 115 1.70 13.83 -11.19
N LEU A 116 1.13 13.33 -12.28
CA LEU A 116 0.49 12.01 -12.29
C LEU A 116 1.47 10.89 -11.92
N ALA A 117 2.70 10.93 -12.43
CA ALA A 117 3.74 9.97 -12.07
C ALA A 117 4.08 10.05 -10.58
N SER A 118 4.04 11.24 -9.97
CA SER A 118 4.24 11.43 -8.53
C SER A 118 3.13 10.76 -7.72
N GLU A 119 1.86 11.00 -8.08
CA GLU A 119 0.71 10.33 -7.46
C GLU A 119 0.82 8.80 -7.54
N LEU A 120 1.20 8.26 -8.70
CA LEU A 120 1.39 6.83 -8.86
C LEU A 120 2.56 6.29 -8.02
N LEU A 121 3.63 7.07 -7.84
CA LEU A 121 4.75 6.70 -6.98
C LEU A 121 4.35 6.67 -5.51
N ASP A 122 3.55 7.63 -5.06
CA ASP A 122 3.02 7.66 -3.69
C ASP A 122 2.11 6.45 -3.42
N LEU A 123 1.25 6.09 -4.37
CA LEU A 123 0.43 4.87 -4.30
C LEU A 123 1.29 3.60 -4.24
N ILE A 124 2.40 3.53 -4.99
CA ILE A 124 3.33 2.40 -4.92
C ILE A 124 4.06 2.37 -3.56
N ALA A 125 4.49 3.52 -3.07
CA ALA A 125 5.19 3.62 -1.79
C ALA A 125 4.30 3.11 -0.65
N ALA A 126 3.04 3.53 -0.64
CA ALA A 126 2.02 3.14 0.33
C ALA A 126 1.44 1.73 0.10
N SER A 127 1.68 1.08 -1.05
CA SER A 127 1.25 -0.30 -1.27
C SER A 127 2.00 -1.30 -0.39
N SER A 128 1.32 -2.37 0.03
CA SER A 128 1.93 -3.50 0.74
C SER A 128 2.15 -4.69 -0.21
N ILE A 129 3.10 -5.56 0.15
CA ILE A 129 3.33 -6.83 -0.57
C ILE A 129 2.42 -7.88 0.04
N SER A 130 1.80 -8.75 -0.77
CA SER A 130 0.94 -9.80 -0.24
C SER A 130 1.70 -10.83 0.61
N PHE A 131 0.99 -11.48 1.55
CA PHE A 131 1.58 -12.47 2.45
C PHE A 131 2.11 -13.72 1.72
N GLU A 132 1.49 -14.17 0.65
CA GLU A 132 2.00 -15.28 -0.14
C GLU A 132 3.33 -14.90 -0.82
N GLU A 133 3.41 -13.72 -1.40
CA GLU A 133 4.58 -13.24 -2.15
C GLU A 133 5.74 -12.84 -1.24
N ILE A 134 5.45 -12.42 0.00
CA ILE A 134 6.52 -12.21 0.97
C ILE A 134 7.23 -13.52 1.34
N GLY A 135 6.59 -14.68 1.14
CA GLY A 135 7.06 -16.01 1.56
C GLY A 135 6.36 -16.52 2.83
N GLY A 136 5.20 -15.96 3.17
CA GLY A 136 4.48 -16.23 4.40
C GLY A 136 5.26 -15.87 5.66
N ALA A 137 5.06 -16.63 6.74
CA ALA A 137 5.73 -16.42 8.02
C ALA A 137 7.27 -16.48 7.92
N LYS A 138 7.80 -17.34 7.05
CA LYS A 138 9.26 -17.42 6.78
C LYS A 138 9.77 -16.16 6.10
N GLY A 139 9.02 -15.66 5.14
CA GLY A 139 9.31 -14.41 4.44
C GLY A 139 9.43 -13.19 5.35
N LEU A 140 8.52 -13.11 6.33
CA LEU A 140 8.55 -12.10 7.38
C LEU A 140 9.85 -12.15 8.21
N ILE A 141 10.36 -13.36 8.47
CA ILE A 141 11.61 -13.56 9.23
C ILE A 141 12.84 -13.22 8.38
N GLU A 142 12.87 -13.70 7.13
CA GLU A 142 13.98 -13.44 6.21
C GLU A 142 14.19 -11.94 5.94
N ARG A 143 13.11 -11.15 6.02
CA ARG A 143 13.14 -9.69 5.89
C ARG A 143 13.42 -8.96 7.21
N GLY A 144 13.62 -9.68 8.31
CA GLY A 144 13.92 -9.11 9.63
C GLY A 144 12.75 -8.36 10.27
N ILE A 145 11.52 -8.66 9.86
CA ILE A 145 10.31 -8.08 10.47
C ILE A 145 10.04 -8.78 11.81
N PHE A 146 10.19 -10.10 11.84
CA PHE A 146 10.10 -10.92 13.05
C PHE A 146 11.35 -11.79 13.16
N ASP A 147 11.73 -12.18 14.37
CA ASP A 147 12.86 -13.10 14.58
C ASP A 147 12.42 -14.57 14.48
N LYS A 148 11.17 -14.86 14.83
CA LYS A 148 10.62 -16.22 14.95
C LYS A 148 9.15 -16.28 14.54
N GLU A 149 8.73 -17.42 13.99
CA GLU A 149 7.32 -17.63 13.62
C GLU A 149 6.38 -17.58 14.85
N SER A 150 6.90 -17.95 16.03
CA SER A 150 6.15 -17.89 17.29
C SER A 150 5.73 -16.48 17.67
N GLN A 151 6.52 -15.45 17.33
CA GLN A 151 6.16 -14.05 17.58
C GLN A 151 4.96 -13.61 16.73
N ILE A 152 4.87 -14.11 15.49
CA ILE A 152 3.74 -13.80 14.60
C ILE A 152 2.47 -14.40 15.19
N SER A 153 2.51 -15.67 15.60
CA SER A 153 1.36 -16.34 16.20
C SER A 153 0.95 -15.76 17.55
N ASP A 154 1.92 -15.41 18.40
CA ASP A 154 1.64 -14.75 19.68
C ASP A 154 1.01 -13.37 19.48
N LEU A 155 1.52 -12.56 18.55
CA LEU A 155 0.91 -11.27 18.20
C LEU A 155 -0.52 -11.42 17.68
N LEU A 156 -0.76 -12.35 16.76
CA LEU A 156 -2.11 -12.63 16.23
C LEU A 156 -3.05 -13.11 17.34
N SER A 157 -2.58 -14.01 18.20
CA SER A 157 -3.36 -14.49 19.35
C SER A 157 -3.69 -13.36 20.32
N PHE A 158 -2.71 -12.50 20.61
CA PHE A 158 -2.90 -11.35 21.48
C PHE A 158 -3.94 -10.41 20.91
N LEU A 159 -3.74 -9.90 19.68
CA LEU A 159 -4.65 -8.95 19.06
C LEU A 159 -6.07 -9.48 18.95
N SER A 160 -6.25 -10.73 18.51
CA SER A 160 -7.58 -11.36 18.38
C SER A 160 -8.33 -11.56 19.72
N SER A 161 -7.64 -11.40 20.85
CA SER A 161 -8.26 -11.42 22.19
C SER A 161 -8.61 -10.02 22.71
N GLN A 162 -8.21 -8.97 22.00
CA GLN A 162 -8.43 -7.59 22.44
C GLN A 162 -9.80 -7.07 22.01
N VAL A 163 -10.45 -6.37 22.94
CA VAL A 163 -11.65 -5.58 22.70
C VAL A 163 -11.28 -4.13 23.01
N CYS A 164 -11.54 -3.23 22.06
CA CYS A 164 -11.18 -1.82 22.12
C CYS A 164 -12.45 -0.95 22.16
N PRO A 165 -13.00 -0.66 23.35
CA PRO A 165 -14.10 0.27 23.49
C PRO A 165 -13.58 1.71 23.38
N GLY A 166 -13.61 2.27 22.17
CA GLY A 166 -13.42 3.70 21.91
C GLY A 166 -12.01 4.29 22.01
N CYS A 167 -11.06 3.68 22.73
CA CYS A 167 -9.65 4.09 22.74
C CYS A 167 -8.67 2.91 22.66
N PHE A 168 -7.49 3.17 22.09
CA PHE A 168 -6.41 2.17 21.90
C PHE A 168 -5.25 2.36 22.88
N ASP A 169 -5.36 3.25 23.86
CA ASP A 169 -4.21 3.69 24.66
C ASP A 169 -3.55 2.53 25.43
N GLY A 170 -4.35 1.62 26.01
CA GLY A 170 -3.81 0.43 26.68
C GLY A 170 -3.23 -0.62 25.72
N LEU A 171 -3.72 -0.68 24.47
CA LEU A 171 -3.25 -1.68 23.50
C LEU A 171 -1.79 -1.45 23.11
N PHE A 172 -1.42 -0.20 22.84
CA PHE A 172 -0.06 0.12 22.41
C PHE A 172 0.95 -0.01 23.56
N GLU A 173 0.52 0.26 24.80
CA GLU A 173 1.33 -0.03 26.00
C GLU A 173 1.58 -1.54 26.13
N ASP A 174 0.54 -2.37 26.05
CA ASP A 174 0.65 -3.83 26.11
C ASP A 174 1.53 -4.41 24.99
N LEU A 175 1.43 -3.87 23.76
CA LEU A 175 2.28 -4.27 22.64
C LEU A 175 3.75 -3.98 22.93
N CYS A 176 4.06 -2.80 23.48
CA CYS A 176 5.40 -2.40 23.86
C CYS A 176 5.96 -3.27 25.00
N GLU A 177 5.16 -3.56 26.03
CA GLU A 177 5.55 -4.44 27.14
C GLU A 177 5.85 -5.88 26.67
N ARG A 178 5.14 -6.35 25.64
CA ARG A 178 5.39 -7.64 24.98
C ARG A 178 6.59 -7.63 24.03
N GLY A 179 7.18 -6.47 23.79
CA GLY A 179 8.35 -6.28 22.93
C GLY A 179 8.03 -6.22 21.44
N TYR A 180 6.78 -5.93 21.07
CA TYR A 180 6.40 -5.68 19.68
C TYR A 180 6.65 -4.24 19.27
N THR A 181 7.12 -4.06 18.04
CA THR A 181 7.30 -2.75 17.42
C THR A 181 6.07 -2.33 16.61
N ASP A 182 5.89 -1.03 16.40
CA ASP A 182 4.85 -0.49 15.51
C ASP A 182 4.91 -1.11 14.10
N HIS A 183 6.12 -1.38 13.61
CA HIS A 183 6.33 -2.02 12.32
C HIS A 183 5.82 -3.46 12.28
N GLN A 184 6.02 -4.24 13.34
CA GLN A 184 5.49 -5.60 13.46
C GLN A 184 3.97 -5.61 13.57
N TYR A 185 3.42 -4.70 14.38
CA TYR A 185 1.99 -4.48 14.49
C TYR A 185 1.39 -4.14 13.12
N GLN A 186 1.90 -3.11 12.44
CA GLN A 186 1.38 -2.68 11.15
C GLN A 186 1.49 -3.78 10.08
N SER A 187 2.59 -4.55 10.09
CA SER A 187 2.82 -5.63 9.11
C SER A 187 1.71 -6.68 9.12
N VAL A 188 1.13 -7.03 10.27
CA VAL A 188 0.05 -8.05 10.31
C VAL A 188 -1.28 -7.54 9.73
N PHE A 189 -1.51 -6.22 9.74
CA PHE A 189 -2.64 -5.60 9.03
C PHE A 189 -2.35 -5.48 7.54
N ASP A 190 -1.16 -4.99 7.17
CA ASP A 190 -0.75 -4.77 5.79
C ASP A 190 -0.74 -6.07 4.96
N LEU A 191 -0.51 -7.20 5.63
CA LEU A 191 -0.50 -8.54 5.06
C LEU A 191 -1.87 -9.25 5.14
N GLY A 192 -2.89 -8.55 5.63
CA GLY A 192 -4.25 -9.08 5.74
C GLY A 192 -4.36 -10.29 6.66
N LEU A 193 -3.54 -10.38 7.71
CA LEU A 193 -3.63 -11.47 8.70
C LEU A 193 -4.70 -11.16 9.75
N ILE A 194 -4.94 -9.88 10.01
CA ILE A 194 -5.93 -9.42 10.97
C ILE A 194 -6.64 -8.18 10.44
N GLU A 195 -7.88 -7.98 10.84
CA GLU A 195 -8.68 -6.80 10.51
C GLU A 195 -9.29 -6.19 11.77
N TYR A 196 -9.50 -4.88 11.77
CA TYR A 196 -10.24 -4.20 12.84
C TYR A 196 -11.71 -4.09 12.44
N LYS A 197 -12.60 -4.57 13.31
CA LYS A 197 -14.05 -4.43 13.20
C LYS A 197 -14.55 -3.46 14.23
N GLN A 198 -15.64 -2.78 13.91
CA GLN A 198 -16.36 -1.96 14.86
C GLN A 198 -17.87 -2.04 14.64
N GLU A 199 -18.63 -1.97 15.72
CA GLU A 199 -20.08 -1.82 15.69
C GLU A 199 -20.54 -0.74 16.68
N ILE A 200 -21.65 -0.08 16.37
CA ILE A 200 -22.31 0.85 17.30
C ILE A 200 -23.45 0.08 17.95
N ARG A 201 -23.46 0.03 19.28
CA ARG A 201 -24.54 -0.58 20.06
C ARG A 201 -25.25 0.46 20.89
N ASP A 202 -26.58 0.36 20.90
CA ASP A 202 -27.44 1.15 21.77
C ASP A 202 -27.73 0.34 23.05
N TYR A 203 -27.30 0.89 24.18
CA TYR A 203 -27.52 0.33 25.51
C TYR A 203 -28.71 0.95 26.22
N SER A 204 -29.45 1.84 25.56
CA SER A 204 -30.61 2.50 26.15
C SER A 204 -31.70 1.51 26.56
N LEU A 205 -32.28 1.76 27.73
CA LEU A 205 -33.48 1.06 28.18
C LEU A 205 -34.71 1.63 27.46
N PRO A 206 -35.79 0.85 27.31
CA PRO A 206 -37.01 1.34 26.65
C PRO A 206 -37.55 2.63 27.30
N GLY A 207 -37.55 3.73 26.54
CA GLY A 207 -38.02 5.04 27.00
C GLY A 207 -36.93 6.00 27.47
N GLU A 208 -35.66 5.59 27.45
CA GLU A 208 -34.51 6.46 27.72
C GLU A 208 -33.89 7.02 26.42
N PRO A 209 -33.11 8.12 26.50
CA PRO A 209 -32.31 8.59 25.36
C PRO A 209 -31.32 7.53 24.89
N ALA A 210 -31.01 7.53 23.59
CA ALA A 210 -30.05 6.60 23.00
C ALA A 210 -28.69 6.70 23.70
N ASP A 211 -28.16 5.56 24.13
CA ASP A 211 -26.86 5.42 24.79
C ASP A 211 -25.97 4.62 23.86
N LEU A 212 -25.35 5.33 22.91
CA LEU A 212 -24.61 4.73 21.81
C LEU A 212 -23.14 4.61 22.17
N ASP A 213 -22.67 3.37 22.28
CA ASP A 213 -21.25 3.08 22.44
C ASP A 213 -20.69 2.38 21.20
N THR A 214 -19.43 2.71 20.88
CA THR A 214 -18.69 2.07 19.79
C THR A 214 -17.83 0.94 20.35
N PHE A 215 -18.07 -0.28 19.86
CA PHE A 215 -17.35 -1.47 20.23
C PHE A 215 -16.42 -1.89 19.09
N GLY A 216 -15.11 -1.77 19.32
CA GLY A 216 -14.07 -2.24 18.42
C GLY A 216 -13.47 -3.58 18.85
N TRP A 217 -13.06 -4.40 17.89
CA TRP A 217 -12.26 -5.60 18.15
C TRP A 217 -11.41 -5.95 16.94
N PHE A 218 -10.39 -6.77 17.15
CA PHE A 218 -9.60 -7.34 16.05
C PHE A 218 -10.06 -8.75 15.73
N GLU A 219 -10.22 -9.04 14.45
CA GLU A 219 -10.68 -10.33 13.94
C GLU A 219 -9.62 -10.93 13.02
N LEU A 220 -9.33 -12.22 13.20
CA LEU A 220 -8.42 -12.93 12.32
C LEU A 220 -9.09 -13.17 10.97
N THR A 221 -8.38 -12.85 9.90
CA THR A 221 -8.82 -13.25 8.56
C THR A 221 -8.65 -14.77 8.40
N PRO A 222 -9.25 -15.39 7.36
CA PRO A 222 -8.99 -16.81 7.06
C PRO A 222 -7.50 -17.14 6.91
N LEU A 223 -6.72 -16.16 6.45
CA LEU A 223 -5.28 -16.27 6.32
C LEU A 223 -4.58 -16.22 7.70
N GLY A 224 -4.92 -15.24 8.53
CA GLY A 224 -4.43 -15.15 9.91
C GLY A 224 -4.73 -16.40 10.74
N GLN A 225 -5.94 -16.94 10.60
CA GLN A 225 -6.33 -18.18 11.27
C GLN A 225 -5.46 -19.37 10.81
N THR A 226 -5.12 -19.44 9.52
CA THR A 226 -4.23 -20.48 8.99
C THR A 226 -2.82 -20.36 9.56
N VAL A 227 -2.30 -19.13 9.71
CA VAL A 227 -0.99 -18.86 10.32
C VAL A 227 -1.00 -19.24 11.79
N LEU A 228 -2.02 -18.85 12.54
CA LEU A 228 -2.16 -19.17 13.96
C LEU A 228 -2.25 -20.70 14.19
N ASN A 229 -3.08 -21.40 13.42
CA ASN A 229 -3.32 -22.83 13.58
C ASN A 229 -2.14 -23.72 13.16
N LYS A 230 -1.28 -23.25 12.23
CA LYS A 230 -0.07 -23.99 11.85
C LYS A 230 0.93 -24.12 13.00
N ASN A 231 0.99 -23.11 13.87
CA ASN A 231 1.96 -23.06 14.97
C ASN A 231 1.42 -23.60 16.30
N GLN A 232 0.13 -23.92 16.38
CA GLN A 232 -0.47 -24.62 17.54
C GLN A 232 -0.39 -26.16 17.44
N ASN A 233 0.01 -26.71 16.29
CA ASN A 233 0.12 -28.16 16.04
C ASN A 233 1.57 -28.69 16.12
N ILE A 234 2.45 -28.01 16.85
CA ILE A 234 3.83 -28.45 17.14
C ILE A 234 3.99 -28.65 18.64
#